data_AF-A0A1G6GAX2-F1
#
_entry.id   AF-A0A1G6GAX2-F1
#
_cell.length_a   1.000
_cell.length_b   1.000
_cell.length_c   1.000
_cell.angle_alpha   90.00
_cell.angle_beta   90.00
_cell.angle_gamma   90.00
#
_symmetry.space_group_name_H-M   'P 1'
#
loop_
_entity.id
_entity.type
_entity.pdbx_description
1 polymer ?
#
loop_
_entity_poly.entity_id
_entity_poly.type
_entity_poly.pdbx_seq_one_letter_code
_entity_poly.pdbx_strand_id
1 'polypeptide(L)'
;MIQIIKKAAFGLACITAFLLTSCDKTAHEIPEDAPDNGSTVTVGINTDAIGDTPLKDVHLYFFDSSEMLAKHTYYPTMQSLALDRMLMETGYYTIFAVLNTKESCVPTVNRAADLPKITFGEFCQWVKSIDNGTYPNLVTGLVRYEVKEGVSQIMIDVKKGSEAVGFSTVTLNLTFPSPRLPDFVAAQKNSRAAGDELKLRAVIEVYNKGTDTRVLRKEEFVTATATEGIYTSTLQLTPGNYDVRLWADYTTDSRTDNHYITTDTKSIKILGKDQYRGNTDTRDAFTKAFGLTVRNSDQSETITMYRPLAKYRLVANDVAKYNQLRAECKYPALEDLKISIVYEGFLPCAYNVSTQRPSDSDGGYGYASALSQQSDEAVTVGKDFILVNGEQSFVTVTILFKDASGKTISGINGVRIDYHAGQLTTVTGNFFTAGVGGVRIDTNWSGDYEVNF
;
A
#
# COMPACT_ATOMS: atom_id res chain seq x y z
N MET A 1 36.15 52.54 22.00
CA MET A 1 35.19 53.56 21.52
C MET A 1 33.97 52.79 20.99
N ILE A 2 32.75 52.80 21.56
CA ILE A 2 31.92 53.93 22.08
C ILE A 2 31.83 55.01 20.99
N GLN A 3 30.71 55.41 20.39
CA GLN A 3 29.25 55.20 20.56
C GLN A 3 28.57 55.40 19.16
N ILE A 4 27.25 55.43 18.87
CA ILE A 4 25.99 55.51 19.65
C ILE A 4 24.80 54.83 18.89
N ILE A 5 23.61 54.77 19.52
CA ILE A 5 22.31 54.35 18.93
C ILE A 5 21.46 55.57 18.55
N LYS A 6 20.60 55.51 17.50
CA LYS A 6 19.25 56.14 17.55
C LYS A 6 18.25 55.63 16.48
N LYS A 7 16.98 55.55 16.91
CA LYS A 7 15.78 55.12 16.16
C LYS A 7 15.01 56.33 15.58
N ALA A 8 14.27 56.13 14.48
CA ALA A 8 12.91 56.62 14.19
C ALA A 8 12.60 56.32 12.70
N ALA A 9 11.59 55.52 12.32
CA ALA A 9 10.14 55.71 12.46
C ALA A 9 9.55 56.78 11.51
N PHE A 10 9.22 56.36 10.29
CA PHE A 10 8.27 56.94 9.33
C PHE A 10 7.76 55.75 8.48
N GLY A 11 6.52 55.66 8.03
CA GLY A 11 5.45 56.65 7.98
C GLY A 11 4.81 56.58 6.59
N LEU A 12 3.72 55.83 6.48
CA LEU A 12 3.03 55.43 5.24
C LEU A 12 2.70 56.61 4.30
N ALA A 13 2.98 56.46 2.98
CA ALA A 13 2.47 57.36 1.95
C ALA A 13 2.32 56.67 0.57
N CYS A 14 1.06 56.37 0.20
CA CYS A 14 0.47 56.26 -1.13
C CYS A 14 1.30 55.80 -2.35
N ILE A 15 1.01 54.58 -2.83
CA ILE A 15 1.24 54.13 -4.21
C ILE A 15 0.02 54.48 -5.06
N THR A 16 0.22 55.19 -6.19
CA THR A 16 -0.65 55.11 -7.38
C THR A 16 0.10 55.57 -8.65
N ALA A 17 0.57 54.62 -9.45
CA ALA A 17 0.85 54.82 -10.86
C ALA A 17 0.80 53.46 -11.59
N PHE A 18 -0.28 53.21 -12.34
CA PHE A 18 -0.35 52.07 -13.25
C PHE A 18 0.49 52.36 -14.50
N LEU A 19 1.48 51.52 -14.79
CA LEU A 19 2.04 51.37 -16.13
C LEU A 19 2.13 49.88 -16.48
N LEU A 20 1.54 49.52 -17.61
CA LEU A 20 1.49 48.16 -18.14
C LEU A 20 2.77 47.83 -18.90
N THR A 21 3.70 47.08 -18.29
CA THR A 21 4.70 46.28 -19.01
C THR A 21 5.23 45.13 -18.14
N SER A 22 5.30 43.93 -18.73
CA SER A 22 6.37 42.93 -18.56
C SER A 22 7.00 42.68 -17.18
N CYS A 23 6.79 41.47 -16.66
CA CYS A 23 7.48 40.85 -15.51
C CYS A 23 7.30 41.55 -14.16
N ASP A 24 6.64 40.88 -13.21
CA ASP A 24 7.01 41.04 -11.80
C ASP A 24 7.02 39.70 -11.04
N LYS A 25 7.97 39.57 -10.11
CA LYS A 25 8.17 38.43 -9.23
C LYS A 25 7.62 38.77 -7.84
N THR A 26 6.31 38.77 -7.68
CA THR A 26 5.68 38.88 -6.36
C THR A 26 5.12 37.54 -5.95
N ALA A 27 5.82 36.84 -5.05
CA ALA A 27 5.20 35.82 -4.24
C ALA A 27 4.06 36.49 -3.46
N HIS A 28 2.82 36.13 -3.75
CA HIS A 28 1.68 36.61 -2.96
C HIS A 28 1.85 36.08 -1.53
N GLU A 29 1.76 37.00 -0.56
CA GLU A 29 1.90 36.67 0.86
C GLU A 29 0.92 35.55 1.24
N ILE A 30 1.44 34.53 1.90
CA ILE A 30 0.67 33.39 2.39
C ILE A 30 -0.10 33.87 3.62
N PRO A 31 -1.44 33.82 3.66
CA PRO A 31 -2.18 34.03 4.89
C PRO A 31 -1.82 32.93 5.90
N GLU A 32 -1.58 33.28 7.15
CA GLU A 32 -1.17 32.31 8.21
C GLU A 32 -2.26 31.26 8.51
N ASP A 33 -3.50 31.49 8.06
CA ASP A 33 -4.66 30.61 8.25
C ASP A 33 -4.68 29.40 7.28
N ALA A 34 -3.61 28.60 7.29
CA ALA A 34 -3.67 27.24 6.76
C ALA A 34 -4.51 26.35 7.70
N PRO A 35 -5.51 25.60 7.21
CA PRO A 35 -6.23 24.66 8.07
C PRO A 35 -5.28 23.56 8.58
N ASP A 36 -5.34 23.26 9.88
CA ASP A 36 -4.33 22.50 10.66
C ASP A 36 -3.89 21.12 10.11
N ASN A 37 -4.53 20.57 9.07
CA ASN A 37 -4.12 19.34 8.38
C ASN A 37 -4.40 19.35 6.85
N GLY A 38 -4.48 20.53 6.21
CA GLY A 38 -4.86 20.64 4.78
C GLY A 38 -3.69 20.93 3.83
N SER A 39 -3.59 20.18 2.73
CA SER A 39 -2.66 20.53 1.64
C SER A 39 -3.34 21.51 0.68
N THR A 40 -2.70 22.65 0.41
CA THR A 40 -3.23 23.68 -0.50
C THR A 40 -2.56 23.59 -1.87
N VAL A 41 -3.36 23.42 -2.91
CA VAL A 41 -2.91 23.22 -4.29
C VAL A 41 -3.40 24.37 -5.16
N THR A 42 -2.47 24.93 -5.93
CA THR A 42 -2.75 25.81 -7.08
C THR A 42 -2.45 25.08 -8.38
N VAL A 43 -3.21 25.36 -9.44
CA VAL A 43 -2.98 24.77 -10.77
C VAL A 43 -2.69 25.86 -11.80
N GLY A 44 -1.55 25.72 -12.49
CA GLY A 44 -1.22 26.47 -13.69
C GLY A 44 -1.27 25.57 -14.92
N ILE A 45 -1.47 26.18 -16.08
CA ILE A 45 -1.49 25.52 -17.38
C ILE A 45 -0.29 26.02 -18.18
N ASN A 46 0.52 25.10 -18.72
CA ASN A 46 1.58 25.43 -19.66
C ASN A 46 1.10 25.25 -21.11
N THR A 47 1.26 26.29 -21.93
CA THR A 47 0.62 26.46 -23.23
C THR A 47 1.56 26.29 -24.42
N ASP A 48 2.84 25.96 -24.20
CA ASP A 48 3.88 25.91 -25.23
C ASP A 48 3.50 25.07 -26.46
N ALA A 49 2.76 23.98 -26.27
CA ALA A 49 2.36 23.06 -27.35
C ALA A 49 1.06 23.43 -28.07
N ILE A 50 0.32 24.47 -27.66
CA ILE A 50 -0.97 24.84 -28.26
C ILE A 50 -0.94 26.13 -29.11
N GLY A 51 0.01 27.04 -28.87
CA GLY A 51 0.08 28.34 -29.57
C GLY A 51 -1.12 29.23 -29.23
N ASP A 52 -1.65 29.97 -30.20
CA ASP A 52 -2.74 30.95 -30.02
C ASP A 52 -4.15 30.34 -29.75
N THR A 53 -4.23 29.05 -29.43
CA THR A 53 -5.51 28.42 -29.06
C THR A 53 -6.04 29.05 -27.76
N PRO A 54 -7.32 29.50 -27.71
CA PRO A 54 -7.87 30.17 -26.52
C PRO A 54 -7.87 29.26 -25.30
N LEU A 55 -8.06 29.86 -24.11
CA LEU A 55 -8.14 29.14 -22.85
C LEU A 55 -9.34 29.62 -22.02
N LYS A 56 -10.39 28.81 -21.97
CA LYS A 56 -11.62 29.02 -21.21
C LYS A 56 -12.27 27.69 -20.88
N ASP A 57 -13.34 27.70 -20.09
CA ASP A 57 -14.17 26.53 -19.80
C ASP A 57 -13.33 25.33 -19.31
N VAL A 58 -12.54 25.54 -18.25
CA VAL A 58 -11.57 24.58 -17.72
C VAL A 58 -12.25 23.60 -16.78
N HIS A 59 -12.24 22.33 -17.13
CA HIS A 59 -12.55 21.24 -16.20
C HIS A 59 -11.27 20.61 -15.69
N LEU A 60 -11.15 20.46 -14.37
CA LEU A 60 -10.12 19.62 -13.73
C LEU A 60 -10.79 18.37 -13.16
N TYR A 61 -10.24 17.21 -13.51
CA TYR A 61 -10.64 15.89 -13.02
C TYR A 61 -9.49 15.29 -12.22
N PHE A 62 -9.75 14.90 -10.98
CA PHE A 62 -8.76 14.34 -10.07
C PHE A 62 -9.11 12.87 -9.81
N PHE A 63 -8.25 11.97 -10.27
CA PHE A 63 -8.34 10.54 -10.01
C PHE A 63 -7.39 10.20 -8.87
N ASP A 64 -7.86 9.47 -7.86
CA ASP A 64 -7.03 9.06 -6.72
C ASP A 64 -6.10 7.88 -7.06
N SER A 65 -5.41 7.33 -6.05
CA SER A 65 -4.53 6.17 -6.23
C SER A 65 -5.26 4.90 -6.69
N SER A 66 -6.58 4.79 -6.59
CA SER A 66 -7.35 3.68 -7.18
C SER A 66 -7.64 3.89 -8.68
N GLU A 67 -7.16 4.99 -9.27
CA GLU A 67 -7.53 5.49 -10.60
C GLU A 67 -9.05 5.75 -10.77
N MET A 68 -9.77 5.97 -9.67
CA MET A 68 -11.18 6.38 -9.68
C MET A 68 -11.32 7.90 -9.58
N LEU A 69 -12.29 8.48 -10.30
CA LEU A 69 -12.59 9.91 -10.21
C LEU A 69 -13.05 10.27 -8.78
N ALA A 70 -12.26 11.09 -8.09
CA ALA A 70 -12.47 11.48 -6.69
C ALA A 70 -12.90 12.95 -6.51
N LYS A 71 -12.53 13.84 -7.45
CA LYS A 71 -12.97 15.23 -7.49
C LYS A 71 -13.10 15.74 -8.93
N HIS A 72 -14.07 16.62 -9.16
CA HIS A 72 -14.21 17.41 -10.38
C HIS A 72 -14.38 18.88 -9.99
N THR A 73 -13.84 19.79 -10.80
CA THR A 73 -14.07 21.24 -10.61
C THR A 73 -14.06 21.93 -11.96
N TYR A 74 -14.93 22.94 -12.12
CA TYR A 74 -15.10 23.71 -13.35
C TYR A 74 -14.79 25.19 -13.10
N TYR A 75 -14.06 25.81 -14.03
CA TYR A 75 -13.72 27.22 -14.01
C TYR A 75 -14.06 27.84 -15.38
N PRO A 76 -14.94 28.84 -15.46
CA PRO A 76 -15.28 29.47 -16.74
C PRO A 76 -14.10 30.23 -17.36
N THR A 77 -13.13 30.67 -16.54
CA THR A 77 -11.98 31.47 -16.98
C THR A 77 -10.67 31.01 -16.35
N MET A 78 -9.55 31.33 -17.00
CA MET A 78 -8.20 31.17 -16.43
C MET A 78 -7.99 32.02 -15.17
N GLN A 79 -8.68 33.16 -15.03
CA GLN A 79 -8.61 33.97 -13.82
C GLN A 79 -9.25 33.26 -12.61
N SER A 80 -10.42 32.65 -12.80
CA SER A 80 -11.06 31.84 -11.75
C SER A 80 -10.22 30.63 -11.35
N LEU A 81 -9.50 30.00 -12.28
CA LEU A 81 -8.55 28.92 -11.98
C LEU A 81 -7.34 29.43 -11.16
N ALA A 82 -6.71 30.54 -11.59
CA ALA A 82 -5.50 31.07 -10.96
C ALA A 82 -5.75 31.64 -9.55
N LEU A 83 -6.97 32.08 -9.25
CA LEU A 83 -7.38 32.54 -7.94
C LEU A 83 -7.71 31.40 -6.96
N ASP A 84 -8.03 30.20 -7.44
CA ASP A 84 -8.43 29.11 -6.54
C ASP A 84 -7.26 28.55 -5.73
N ARG A 85 -7.57 28.10 -4.52
CA ARG A 85 -6.66 27.53 -3.52
C ARG A 85 -7.29 26.23 -3.04
N MET A 86 -7.17 25.20 -3.89
CA MET A 86 -7.83 23.93 -3.65
C MET A 86 -7.26 23.24 -2.42
N LEU A 87 -8.10 23.00 -1.43
CA LEU A 87 -7.80 22.02 -0.40
C LEU A 87 -7.85 20.61 -1.02
N MET A 88 -6.81 19.82 -0.73
CA MET A 88 -6.64 18.44 -1.12
C MET A 88 -6.07 17.63 0.05
N GLU A 89 -6.43 16.36 0.12
CA GLU A 89 -5.80 15.39 1.02
C GLU A 89 -4.39 15.06 0.49
N THR A 90 -3.49 14.64 1.38
CA THR A 90 -2.17 14.12 0.97
C THR A 90 -2.35 12.80 0.24
N GLY A 91 -1.74 12.64 -0.93
CA GLY A 91 -1.92 11.44 -1.73
C GLY A 91 -1.47 11.59 -3.17
N TYR A 92 -1.66 10.52 -3.94
CA TYR A 92 -1.27 10.46 -5.34
C TYR A 92 -2.49 10.67 -6.22
N TYR A 93 -2.37 11.62 -7.14
CA TYR A 93 -3.45 11.97 -8.05
C TYR A 93 -2.98 11.94 -9.50
N THR A 94 -3.80 11.34 -10.37
CA THR A 94 -3.76 11.67 -11.81
C THR A 94 -4.72 12.83 -12.02
N ILE A 95 -4.21 13.98 -12.44
CA ILE A 95 -4.99 15.20 -12.65
C ILE A 95 -5.08 15.44 -14.16
N PHE A 96 -6.30 15.51 -14.67
CA PHE A 96 -6.56 15.70 -16.08
C PHE A 96 -7.34 17.00 -16.32
N ALA A 97 -6.86 17.82 -17.25
CA ALA A 97 -7.49 19.05 -17.65
C ALA A 97 -8.21 18.88 -19.01
N VAL A 98 -9.45 19.36 -19.12
CA VAL A 98 -10.20 19.47 -20.38
C VAL A 98 -10.69 20.90 -20.52
N LEU A 99 -10.30 21.59 -21.60
CA LEU A 99 -10.53 23.01 -21.82
C LEU A 99 -11.30 23.29 -23.12
N ASN A 100 -11.88 24.49 -23.19
CA ASN A 100 -12.60 25.03 -24.36
C ASN A 100 -13.86 24.23 -24.75
N THR A 101 -14.48 23.59 -23.78
CA THR A 101 -15.75 22.88 -23.96
C THR A 101 -16.93 23.75 -23.49
N LYS A 102 -17.77 23.23 -22.58
CA LYS A 102 -18.88 23.90 -21.92
C LYS A 102 -19.06 23.22 -20.57
N GLU A 103 -19.57 23.92 -19.56
CA GLU A 103 -19.82 23.38 -18.21
C GLU A 103 -20.54 22.02 -18.17
N SER A 104 -21.48 21.78 -19.10
CA SER A 104 -22.21 20.51 -19.23
C SER A 104 -21.45 19.38 -19.96
N CYS A 105 -20.18 19.59 -20.33
CA CYS A 105 -19.33 18.61 -21.00
C CYS A 105 -18.59 17.73 -19.97
N VAL A 106 -19.36 16.93 -19.24
CA VAL A 106 -18.87 15.95 -18.25
C VAL A 106 -19.14 14.51 -18.72
N PRO A 107 -18.33 13.51 -18.31
CA PRO A 107 -18.66 12.11 -18.54
C PRO A 107 -19.97 11.74 -17.83
N THR A 108 -20.69 10.76 -18.38
CA THR A 108 -22.11 10.49 -18.05
C THR A 108 -22.38 10.38 -16.55
N VAL A 109 -23.03 11.40 -15.99
CA VAL A 109 -23.62 11.35 -14.66
C VAL A 109 -24.87 10.47 -14.68
N ASN A 110 -24.90 9.43 -13.83
CA ASN A 110 -26.18 8.88 -13.39
C ASN A 110 -26.91 10.00 -12.63
N ARG A 111 -28.21 10.23 -12.92
CA ARG A 111 -28.98 11.43 -12.51
C ARG A 111 -29.12 11.69 -10.99
N ALA A 112 -28.45 10.91 -10.14
CA ALA A 112 -28.49 10.97 -8.69
C ALA A 112 -27.10 11.01 -8.02
N ALA A 113 -26.01 11.23 -8.78
CA ALA A 113 -24.66 11.32 -8.25
C ALA A 113 -23.97 12.61 -8.69
N ASP A 114 -23.41 13.35 -7.72
CA ASP A 114 -22.71 14.62 -7.95
C ASP A 114 -21.38 14.45 -8.69
N LEU A 115 -20.82 13.22 -8.67
CA LEU A 115 -19.59 12.86 -9.36
C LEU A 115 -19.77 11.54 -10.15
N PRO A 116 -19.36 11.48 -11.43
CA PRO A 116 -19.37 10.24 -12.21
C PRO A 116 -18.50 9.14 -11.57
N LYS A 117 -19.06 7.94 -11.38
CA LYS A 117 -18.28 6.74 -11.07
C LYS A 117 -17.62 6.24 -12.36
N ILE A 118 -16.40 6.70 -12.61
CA ILE A 118 -15.63 6.40 -13.82
C ILE A 118 -14.16 6.17 -13.46
N THR A 119 -13.55 5.15 -14.05
CA THR A 119 -12.10 4.91 -13.97
C THR A 119 -11.34 5.89 -14.88
N PHE A 120 -10.05 6.09 -14.62
CA PHE A 120 -9.20 6.89 -15.49
C PHE A 120 -9.13 6.34 -16.93
N GLY A 121 -9.18 5.01 -17.11
CA GLY A 121 -9.22 4.36 -18.43
C GLY A 121 -10.50 4.65 -19.22
N GLU A 122 -11.67 4.51 -18.59
CA GLU A 122 -12.96 4.85 -19.21
C GLU A 122 -13.05 6.36 -19.49
N PHE A 123 -12.53 7.20 -18.59
CA PHE A 123 -12.45 8.64 -18.80
C PHE A 123 -11.59 8.99 -20.02
N CYS A 124 -10.45 8.32 -20.20
CA CYS A 124 -9.60 8.46 -21.39
C CYS A 124 -10.36 8.13 -22.69
N GLN A 125 -11.22 7.09 -22.67
CA GLN A 125 -12.09 6.76 -23.81
C GLN A 125 -13.14 7.85 -24.06
N TRP A 126 -13.75 8.39 -23.00
CA TRP A 126 -14.69 9.52 -23.09
C TRP A 126 -14.02 10.78 -23.69
N VAL A 127 -12.82 11.16 -23.26
CA VAL A 127 -12.08 12.29 -23.83
C VAL A 127 -11.85 12.10 -25.34
N LYS A 128 -11.45 10.90 -25.78
CA LYS A 128 -11.31 10.57 -27.21
C LYS A 128 -12.64 10.68 -27.98
N SER A 129 -13.77 10.41 -27.33
CA SER A 129 -15.11 10.49 -27.97
C SER A 129 -15.63 11.91 -28.20
N ILE A 130 -15.20 12.89 -27.39
CA ILE A 130 -15.61 14.30 -27.53
C ILE A 130 -14.72 15.07 -28.52
N ASP A 131 -13.56 14.52 -28.87
CA ASP A 131 -12.63 15.03 -29.89
C ASP A 131 -13.10 14.67 -31.31
N ASN A 132 -14.33 15.09 -31.63
CA ASN A 132 -15.08 14.72 -32.84
C ASN A 132 -15.43 15.93 -33.73
N GLY A 133 -14.80 17.08 -33.48
CA GLY A 133 -15.09 18.35 -34.15
C GLY A 133 -16.15 19.22 -33.48
N THR A 134 -16.91 18.72 -32.50
CA THR A 134 -17.88 19.54 -31.73
C THR A 134 -17.20 20.69 -30.99
N TYR A 135 -15.97 20.47 -30.52
CA TYR A 135 -15.14 21.46 -29.83
C TYR A 135 -13.86 21.71 -30.64
N PRO A 136 -13.87 22.60 -31.64
CA PRO A 136 -12.74 22.76 -32.59
C PRO A 136 -11.46 23.32 -31.95
N ASN A 137 -11.55 23.87 -30.74
CA ASN A 137 -10.42 24.35 -29.94
C ASN A 137 -10.19 23.47 -28.70
N LEU A 138 -10.66 22.21 -28.69
CA LEU A 138 -10.44 21.28 -27.57
C LEU A 138 -8.96 21.23 -27.20
N VAL A 139 -8.69 21.38 -25.91
CA VAL A 139 -7.34 21.31 -25.34
C VAL A 139 -7.40 20.38 -24.14
N THR A 140 -6.43 19.46 -24.05
CA THR A 140 -6.35 18.48 -22.97
C THR A 140 -4.96 18.43 -22.37
N GLY A 141 -4.84 18.12 -21.08
CA GLY A 141 -3.55 17.95 -20.41
C GLY A 141 -3.63 16.97 -19.27
N LEU A 142 -2.49 16.39 -18.90
CA LEU A 142 -2.38 15.48 -17.77
C LEU A 142 -1.11 15.75 -16.98
N VAL A 143 -1.21 15.66 -15.67
CA VAL A 143 -0.08 15.53 -14.76
C VAL A 143 -0.39 14.43 -13.75
N ARG A 144 0.64 13.72 -13.29
CA ARG A 144 0.57 12.85 -12.12
C ARG A 144 1.38 13.48 -11.01
N TYR A 145 0.77 13.67 -9.84
CA TYR A 145 1.32 14.48 -8.77
C TYR A 145 1.10 13.84 -7.40
N GLU A 146 2.08 14.01 -6.52
CA GLU A 146 2.00 13.61 -5.11
C GLU A 146 1.72 14.87 -4.28
N VAL A 147 0.48 15.02 -3.83
CA VAL A 147 0.09 16.09 -2.91
C VAL A 147 0.66 15.77 -1.53
N LYS A 148 1.38 16.75 -0.97
CA LYS A 148 2.02 16.71 0.36
C LYS A 148 1.54 17.91 1.17
N GLU A 149 1.67 17.80 2.49
CA GLU A 149 1.36 18.87 3.43
C GLU A 149 2.01 20.20 3.04
N GLY A 150 1.30 21.29 3.30
CA GLY A 150 1.72 22.64 2.94
C GLY A 150 1.12 23.14 1.62
N VAL A 151 1.83 24.05 0.96
CA VAL A 151 1.37 24.74 -0.26
C VAL A 151 2.16 24.27 -1.47
N SER A 152 1.47 23.94 -2.56
CA SER A 152 2.09 23.51 -3.82
C SER A 152 1.47 24.16 -5.05
N GLN A 153 2.26 24.25 -6.12
CA GLN A 153 1.82 24.64 -7.46
C GLN A 153 2.03 23.46 -8.40
N ILE A 154 0.95 23.06 -9.07
CA ILE A 154 0.94 22.00 -10.08
C ILE A 154 0.87 22.67 -11.45
N MET A 155 1.81 22.33 -12.33
CA MET A 155 1.77 22.76 -13.73
C MET A 155 1.30 21.60 -14.61
N ILE A 156 0.33 21.86 -15.49
CA ILE A 156 -0.18 20.90 -16.46
C ILE A 156 0.21 21.34 -17.86
N ASP A 157 1.07 20.56 -18.53
CA ASP A 157 1.34 20.73 -19.96
C ASP A 157 0.11 20.29 -20.77
N VAL A 158 -0.46 21.20 -21.56
CA VAL A 158 -1.64 20.91 -22.39
C VAL A 158 -1.28 20.77 -23.87
N LYS A 159 -2.08 20.00 -24.60
CA LYS A 159 -1.97 19.69 -26.02
C LYS A 159 -3.32 19.89 -26.72
N LYS A 160 -3.31 19.84 -28.06
CA LYS A 160 -4.53 20.00 -28.88
C LYS A 160 -5.36 18.71 -28.89
N GLY A 161 -6.67 18.86 -29.04
CA GLY A 161 -7.62 17.75 -29.09
C GLY A 161 -7.45 16.81 -27.90
N SER A 162 -7.47 15.51 -28.16
CA SER A 162 -7.26 14.42 -27.21
C SER A 162 -5.80 13.92 -27.12
N GLU A 163 -4.80 14.66 -27.64
CA GLU A 163 -3.39 14.24 -27.66
C GLU A 163 -2.76 14.00 -26.27
N ALA A 164 -3.34 14.53 -25.19
CA ALA A 164 -2.91 14.18 -23.83
C ALA A 164 -3.26 12.72 -23.46
N VAL A 165 -4.17 12.07 -24.19
CA VAL A 165 -4.59 10.66 -24.00
C VAL A 165 -3.70 9.69 -24.80
N GLY A 166 -2.41 10.00 -24.89
CA GLY A 166 -1.37 9.20 -25.57
C GLY A 166 -0.91 7.96 -24.77
N PHE A 167 -1.83 7.31 -24.07
CA PHE A 167 -1.57 6.11 -23.27
C PHE A 167 -1.94 4.83 -24.02
N SER A 168 -1.29 3.74 -23.64
CA SER A 168 -1.71 2.38 -23.93
C SER A 168 -2.13 1.68 -22.64
N THR A 169 -3.15 0.85 -22.72
CA THR A 169 -3.61 0.00 -21.62
C THR A 169 -2.66 -1.17 -21.47
N VAL A 170 -2.06 -1.31 -20.28
CA VAL A 170 -1.25 -2.47 -19.92
C VAL A 170 -2.04 -3.31 -18.93
N THR A 171 -2.48 -4.50 -19.35
CA THR A 171 -3.12 -5.48 -18.46
C THR A 171 -2.06 -6.37 -17.84
N LEU A 172 -1.90 -6.30 -16.52
CA LEU A 172 -1.07 -7.21 -15.75
C LEU A 172 -1.90 -8.44 -15.34
N ASN A 173 -1.53 -9.61 -15.84
CA ASN A 173 -2.08 -10.90 -15.41
C ASN A 173 -1.18 -11.44 -14.29
N LEU A 174 -1.58 -11.20 -13.06
CA LEU A 174 -0.83 -11.52 -11.85
C LEU A 174 -1.12 -12.96 -11.42
N THR A 175 -0.14 -13.84 -11.56
CA THR A 175 -0.21 -15.21 -11.03
C THR A 175 0.38 -15.24 -9.63
N PHE A 176 -0.47 -15.45 -8.64
CA PHE A 176 -0.08 -15.60 -7.24
C PHE A 176 0.12 -17.08 -6.89
N PRO A 177 1.18 -17.45 -6.15
CA PRO A 177 1.27 -18.78 -5.57
C PRO A 177 0.13 -18.97 -4.56
N SER A 178 -0.33 -20.21 -4.36
CA SER A 178 -1.46 -20.54 -3.47
C SER A 178 -1.44 -19.68 -2.20
N PRO A 179 -2.51 -18.93 -1.88
CA PRO A 179 -2.53 -17.98 -0.75
C PRO A 179 -2.52 -18.68 0.60
N ARG A 180 -2.61 -20.02 0.59
CA ARG A 180 -2.27 -20.87 1.71
C ARG A 180 -0.97 -21.57 1.36
N LEU A 181 0.07 -21.29 2.14
CA LEU A 181 1.15 -22.25 2.32
C LEU A 181 0.51 -23.57 2.79
N PRO A 182 0.90 -24.73 2.22
CA PRO A 182 0.29 -26.01 2.58
C PRO A 182 0.49 -26.26 4.07
N ASP A 183 -0.62 -26.29 4.82
CA ASP A 183 -0.61 -26.75 6.21
C ASP A 183 -0.37 -28.27 6.19
N PHE A 184 0.58 -28.76 7.00
CA PHE A 184 0.77 -30.20 7.19
C PHE A 184 -0.55 -30.84 7.67
N VAL A 185 -1.02 -31.86 6.94
CA VAL A 185 -2.42 -32.29 6.99
C VAL A 185 -2.75 -33.14 8.21
N ALA A 186 -3.66 -32.62 9.03
CA ALA A 186 -4.68 -33.44 9.71
C ALA A 186 -5.99 -32.65 9.82
N ALA A 187 -6.93 -32.97 8.91
CA ALA A 187 -8.34 -32.52 8.87
C ALA A 187 -8.62 -31.00 8.79
N GLN A 188 -9.23 -30.58 7.68
CA GLN A 188 -9.88 -29.28 7.54
C GLN A 188 -11.00 -29.10 8.58
N LYS A 189 -11.07 -27.91 9.21
CA LYS A 189 -12.33 -27.35 9.71
C LYS A 189 -12.66 -26.06 8.99
N ASN A 190 -13.81 -26.05 8.32
CA ASN A 190 -14.38 -24.86 7.71
C ASN A 190 -14.77 -23.85 8.79
N SER A 191 -14.22 -22.65 8.72
CA SER A 191 -14.80 -21.47 9.39
C SER A 191 -14.95 -20.34 8.37
N ARG A 192 -16.17 -20.17 7.87
CA ARG A 192 -16.58 -18.92 7.21
C ARG A 192 -17.09 -17.99 8.31
N ALA A 193 -16.22 -17.12 8.81
CA ALA A 193 -16.65 -15.99 9.62
C ALA A 193 -16.94 -14.82 8.68
N ALA A 194 -18.18 -14.32 8.70
CA ALA A 194 -18.56 -13.10 7.97
C ALA A 194 -18.12 -11.88 8.79
N GLY A 195 -16.84 -11.53 8.68
CA GLY A 195 -16.36 -10.16 8.88
C GLY A 195 -16.21 -9.46 7.53
N ASP A 196 -15.78 -8.19 7.54
CA ASP A 196 -15.43 -7.47 6.31
C ASP A 196 -14.47 -8.31 5.46
N GLU A 197 -14.88 -8.60 4.22
CA GLU A 197 -14.23 -9.59 3.39
C GLU A 197 -12.83 -9.12 2.98
N LEU A 198 -11.80 -9.69 3.59
CA LEU A 198 -10.40 -9.45 3.25
C LEU A 198 -10.16 -9.80 1.78
N LYS A 199 -9.70 -8.79 1.03
CA LYS A 199 -9.42 -8.88 -0.40
C LYS A 199 -7.95 -8.67 -0.66
N LEU A 200 -7.49 -9.23 -1.77
CA LEU A 200 -6.12 -9.07 -2.23
C LEU A 200 -5.97 -7.67 -2.83
N ARG A 201 -5.28 -6.79 -2.11
CA ARG A 201 -4.85 -5.48 -2.58
C ARG A 201 -3.57 -5.63 -3.39
N ALA A 202 -3.38 -4.79 -4.40
CA ALA A 202 -2.08 -4.53 -5.00
C ALA A 202 -1.72 -3.06 -4.88
N VAL A 203 -0.47 -2.80 -4.48
CA VAL A 203 0.20 -1.50 -4.51
C VAL A 203 1.24 -1.57 -5.63
N ILE A 204 1.05 -0.72 -6.63
CA ILE A 204 1.77 -0.76 -7.91
C ILE A 204 2.47 0.57 -8.10
N GLU A 205 3.80 0.56 -8.17
CA GLU A 205 4.59 1.75 -8.46
C GLU A 205 5.40 1.56 -9.74
N VAL A 206 5.28 2.51 -10.67
CA VAL A 206 5.96 2.50 -11.96
C VAL A 206 6.93 3.66 -12.00
N TYR A 207 8.18 3.39 -12.39
CA TYR A 207 9.28 4.36 -12.44
C TYR A 207 9.85 4.44 -13.85
N ASN A 208 10.33 5.61 -14.27
CA ASN A 208 11.17 5.71 -15.47
C ASN A 208 12.41 4.81 -15.30
N LYS A 209 12.66 3.95 -16.30
CA LYS A 209 13.69 2.89 -16.20
C LYS A 209 15.07 3.43 -15.79
N GLY A 210 15.67 2.81 -14.77
CA GLY A 210 16.96 3.18 -14.22
C GLY A 210 16.96 4.44 -13.33
N THR A 211 15.78 4.93 -12.93
CA THR A 211 15.63 6.14 -12.10
C THR A 211 14.66 5.92 -10.94
N ASP A 212 14.64 6.86 -9.99
CA ASP A 212 13.63 6.94 -8.94
C ASP A 212 12.48 7.91 -9.27
N THR A 213 12.37 8.38 -10.53
CA THR A 213 11.23 9.18 -10.98
C THR A 213 10.01 8.29 -11.17
N ARG A 214 9.14 8.24 -10.16
CA ARG A 214 7.85 7.54 -10.20
C ARG A 214 6.87 8.26 -11.13
N VAL A 215 6.26 7.52 -12.06
CA VAL A 215 5.30 8.01 -13.08
C VAL A 215 3.88 7.47 -12.88
N LEU A 216 3.70 6.52 -11.96
CA LEU A 216 2.40 6.05 -11.49
C LEU A 216 2.57 5.45 -10.09
N ARG A 217 1.59 5.69 -9.22
CA ARG A 217 1.27 4.84 -8.07
C ARG A 217 -0.21 4.46 -8.19
N LYS A 218 -0.52 3.17 -8.06
CA LYS A 218 -1.87 2.63 -8.05
C LYS A 218 -2.10 1.71 -6.86
N GLU A 219 -3.27 1.79 -6.23
CA GLU A 219 -3.70 1.03 -5.07
C GLU A 219 -5.13 0.52 -5.27
N GLU A 220 -5.27 -0.77 -5.57
CA GLU A 220 -6.56 -1.37 -5.95
C GLU A 220 -6.74 -2.77 -5.37
N PHE A 221 -7.99 -3.24 -5.29
CA PHE A 221 -8.25 -4.68 -5.19
C PHE A 221 -8.12 -5.30 -6.58
N VAL A 222 -7.26 -6.31 -6.71
CA VAL A 222 -7.03 -6.97 -7.99
C VAL A 222 -8.25 -7.84 -8.36
N THR A 223 -8.61 -7.83 -9.64
CA THR A 223 -9.82 -8.52 -10.12
C THR A 223 -9.54 -10.00 -10.33
N ALA A 224 -10.26 -10.88 -9.65
CA ALA A 224 -10.10 -12.33 -9.84
C ALA A 224 -10.52 -12.75 -11.26
N THR A 225 -9.75 -13.64 -11.88
CA THR A 225 -10.11 -14.25 -13.16
C THR A 225 -10.88 -15.57 -12.96
N ALA A 226 -11.28 -16.23 -14.05
CA ALA A 226 -11.83 -17.58 -14.01
C ALA A 226 -10.81 -18.66 -13.60
N THR A 227 -9.51 -18.34 -13.56
CA THR A 227 -8.45 -19.26 -13.13
C THR A 227 -8.02 -18.94 -11.70
N GLU A 228 -8.08 -19.93 -10.81
CA GLU A 228 -7.66 -19.79 -9.41
C GLU A 228 -6.20 -19.31 -9.32
N GLY A 229 -5.93 -18.37 -8.40
CA GLY A 229 -4.62 -17.77 -8.23
C GLY A 229 -4.22 -16.73 -9.30
N ILE A 230 -5.02 -16.52 -10.36
CA ILE A 230 -4.77 -15.49 -11.37
C ILE A 230 -5.75 -14.33 -11.21
N TYR A 231 -5.19 -13.12 -11.08
CA TYR A 231 -5.92 -11.86 -10.96
C TYR A 231 -5.41 -10.84 -11.99
N THR A 232 -6.20 -9.80 -12.27
CA THR A 232 -5.83 -8.73 -13.19
C THR A 232 -5.80 -7.36 -12.53
N SER A 233 -4.92 -6.52 -13.09
CA SER A 233 -4.81 -5.08 -12.87
C SER A 233 -4.60 -4.42 -14.25
N THR A 234 -5.10 -3.20 -14.45
CA THR A 234 -4.89 -2.43 -15.67
C THR A 234 -4.20 -1.10 -15.34
N LEU A 235 -3.22 -0.71 -16.16
CA LEU A 235 -2.48 0.55 -16.02
C LEU A 235 -2.60 1.37 -17.30
N GLN A 236 -2.77 2.69 -17.18
CA GLN A 236 -2.63 3.62 -18.29
C GLN A 236 -1.21 4.22 -18.29
N LEU A 237 -0.39 3.85 -19.28
CA LEU A 237 1.01 4.27 -19.38
C LEU A 237 1.33 4.78 -20.80
N THR A 238 2.17 5.82 -20.90
CA THR A 238 2.69 6.26 -22.19
C THR A 238 3.68 5.23 -22.75
N PRO A 239 3.84 5.13 -24.08
CA PRO A 239 4.88 4.30 -24.68
C PRO A 239 6.26 4.65 -24.12
N GLY A 240 7.04 3.66 -23.70
CA GLY A 240 8.26 3.89 -22.93
C GLY A 240 8.86 2.64 -22.29
N ASN A 241 9.89 2.84 -21.48
CA ASN A 241 10.54 1.78 -20.71
C ASN A 241 10.51 2.16 -19.23
N TYR A 242 10.07 1.22 -18.39
CA TYR A 242 9.83 1.45 -16.97
C TYR A 242 10.41 0.33 -16.10
N ASP A 243 10.65 0.63 -14.84
CA ASP A 243 10.81 -0.36 -13.78
C ASP A 243 9.55 -0.36 -12.92
N VAL A 244 8.95 -1.53 -12.71
CA VAL A 244 7.70 -1.72 -11.98
C VAL A 244 7.99 -2.44 -10.65
N ARG A 245 7.39 -1.94 -9.58
CA ARG A 245 7.44 -2.50 -8.22
C ARG A 245 6.02 -2.85 -7.80
N LEU A 246 5.79 -4.12 -7.50
CA LEU A 246 4.51 -4.66 -7.02
C LEU A 246 4.65 -5.16 -5.59
N TRP A 247 3.74 -4.71 -4.73
CA TRP A 247 3.43 -5.34 -3.45
C TRP A 247 1.95 -5.74 -3.46
N ALA A 248 1.61 -6.85 -2.82
CA ALA A 248 0.22 -7.29 -2.67
C ALA A 248 0.02 -7.96 -1.31
N ASP A 249 -1.08 -7.62 -0.64
CA ASP A 249 -1.41 -8.05 0.71
C ASP A 249 -2.94 -8.10 0.92
N TYR A 250 -3.37 -8.60 2.09
CA TYR A 250 -4.79 -8.73 2.41
C TYR A 250 -5.28 -7.56 3.27
N THR A 251 -6.22 -6.77 2.75
CA THR A 251 -6.86 -5.64 3.45
C THR A 251 -8.38 -5.65 3.26
N THR A 252 -9.09 -4.87 4.08
CA THR A 252 -10.55 -4.66 3.96
C THR A 252 -10.91 -3.41 3.15
N ASP A 253 -9.99 -2.45 3.04
CA ASP A 253 -10.04 -1.24 2.20
C ASP A 253 -8.74 -1.15 1.39
N SER A 254 -8.81 -0.82 0.09
CA SER A 254 -7.64 -0.85 -0.80
C SER A 254 -6.67 0.31 -0.60
N ARG A 255 -7.04 1.33 0.18
CA ARG A 255 -6.26 2.53 0.49
C ARG A 255 -5.86 2.61 1.97
N THR A 256 -6.21 1.59 2.77
CA THR A 256 -5.88 1.51 4.20
C THR A 256 -5.00 0.31 4.48
N ASP A 257 -3.86 0.53 5.13
CA ASP A 257 -2.90 -0.51 5.50
C ASP A 257 -3.44 -1.38 6.67
N ASN A 258 -3.25 -2.70 6.56
CA ASN A 258 -3.74 -3.70 7.54
C ASN A 258 -2.62 -4.29 8.41
N HIS A 259 -1.60 -4.88 7.77
CA HIS A 259 -0.43 -5.48 8.45
C HIS A 259 0.90 -4.87 8.02
N TYR A 260 0.89 -4.19 6.88
CA TYR A 260 2.06 -3.64 6.22
C TYR A 260 1.80 -2.17 5.91
N ILE A 261 2.73 -1.30 6.29
CA ILE A 261 2.77 0.11 5.89
C ILE A 261 3.32 0.15 4.46
N THR A 262 2.52 0.62 3.50
CA THR A 262 2.83 0.49 2.06
C THR A 262 3.15 1.81 1.34
N THR A 263 3.39 2.88 2.10
CA THR A 263 3.63 4.26 1.59
C THR A 263 4.81 4.38 0.62
N ASP A 264 5.82 3.50 0.70
CA ASP A 264 6.96 3.43 -0.22
C ASP A 264 7.36 1.96 -0.47
N THR A 265 7.38 1.51 -1.72
CA THR A 265 7.79 0.13 -2.07
C THR A 265 9.27 -0.15 -1.81
N LYS A 266 10.11 0.85 -1.55
CA LYS A 266 11.48 0.64 -1.04
C LYS A 266 11.53 0.24 0.44
N SER A 267 10.46 0.45 1.19
CA SER A 267 10.38 0.17 2.63
C SER A 267 8.95 -0.16 3.04
N ILE A 268 8.44 -1.29 2.55
CA ILE A 268 7.21 -1.88 3.07
C ILE A 268 7.49 -2.35 4.50
N LYS A 269 6.89 -1.72 5.51
CA LYS A 269 7.17 -2.05 6.93
C LYS A 269 6.06 -2.90 7.54
N ILE A 270 6.38 -3.81 8.45
CA ILE A 270 5.35 -4.35 9.36
C ILE A 270 4.87 -3.26 10.32
N LEU A 271 3.67 -3.38 10.86
CA LEU A 271 3.18 -2.45 11.90
C LEU A 271 4.10 -2.42 13.13
N GLY A 272 4.02 -1.31 13.89
CA GLY A 272 4.74 -1.13 15.14
C GLY A 272 4.38 -2.16 16.20
N LYS A 273 5.25 -2.33 17.21
CA LYS A 273 5.21 -3.43 18.20
C LYS A 273 3.85 -3.57 18.90
N ASP A 274 3.22 -2.46 19.27
CA ASP A 274 1.88 -2.44 19.94
C ASP A 274 0.73 -2.86 19.00
N GLN A 275 0.91 -2.72 17.70
CA GLN A 275 -0.06 -3.05 16.65
C GLN A 275 0.27 -4.37 15.92
N TYR A 276 1.42 -4.99 16.20
CA TYR A 276 1.82 -6.26 15.59
C TYR A 276 0.89 -7.41 16.00
N ARG A 277 0.39 -8.17 15.03
CA ARG A 277 -0.55 -9.29 15.26
C ARG A 277 -0.10 -10.55 14.52
N GLY A 278 0.61 -11.42 15.22
CA GLY A 278 0.83 -12.80 14.79
C GLY A 278 -0.41 -13.68 15.00
N ASN A 279 -0.23 -14.99 14.92
CA ASN A 279 -1.27 -16.02 15.03
C ASN A 279 -2.41 -15.92 14.01
N THR A 280 -2.18 -15.27 12.87
CA THR A 280 -3.16 -15.10 11.78
C THR A 280 -2.56 -15.52 10.44
N ASP A 281 -3.39 -16.02 9.52
CA ASP A 281 -3.00 -16.25 8.12
C ASP A 281 -3.15 -14.99 7.26
N THR A 282 -3.78 -13.93 7.78
CA THR A 282 -4.07 -12.69 7.05
C THR A 282 -2.85 -11.79 6.84
N ARG A 283 -1.68 -12.21 7.36
CA ARG A 283 -0.37 -11.57 7.14
C ARG A 283 0.35 -12.04 5.87
N ASP A 284 -0.20 -12.98 5.11
CA ASP A 284 0.43 -13.38 3.84
C ASP A 284 0.48 -12.21 2.85
N ALA A 285 1.50 -12.21 2.00
CA ALA A 285 1.79 -11.12 1.07
C ALA A 285 2.66 -11.63 -0.10
N PHE A 286 2.71 -10.83 -1.16
CA PHE A 286 3.39 -11.16 -2.41
C PHE A 286 4.07 -9.93 -3.00
N THR A 287 5.09 -10.15 -3.81
CA THR A 287 5.87 -9.07 -4.42
C THR A 287 6.47 -9.46 -5.76
N LYS A 288 6.82 -8.45 -6.55
CA LYS A 288 7.64 -8.57 -7.75
C LYS A 288 8.29 -7.23 -8.08
N ALA A 289 9.55 -7.26 -8.52
CA ALA A 289 10.12 -6.18 -9.32
C ALA A 289 10.47 -6.69 -10.72
N PHE A 290 10.20 -5.89 -11.76
CA PHE A 290 10.48 -6.23 -13.16
C PHE A 290 10.57 -4.99 -14.05
N GLY A 291 11.26 -5.12 -15.19
CA GLY A 291 11.25 -4.10 -16.24
C GLY A 291 10.06 -4.29 -17.18
N LEU A 292 9.40 -3.19 -17.55
CA LEU A 292 8.24 -3.16 -18.44
C LEU A 292 8.51 -2.27 -19.65
N THR A 293 8.27 -2.78 -20.86
CA THR A 293 8.29 -1.99 -22.10
C THR A 293 6.87 -1.77 -22.58
N VAL A 294 6.42 -0.52 -22.64
CA VAL A 294 5.07 -0.14 -23.09
C VAL A 294 5.14 0.29 -24.55
N ARG A 295 4.35 -0.39 -25.40
CA ARG A 295 4.21 -0.09 -26.84
C ARG A 295 3.19 1.01 -27.07
N ASN A 296 3.04 1.45 -28.32
CA ASN A 296 1.95 2.35 -28.74
C ASN A 296 0.71 1.55 -29.17
N SER A 297 0.27 0.64 -28.31
CA SER A 297 -0.84 -0.29 -28.49
C SER A 297 -1.15 -0.95 -27.14
N ASP A 298 -2.42 -1.24 -26.86
CA ASP A 298 -2.79 -2.04 -25.69
C ASP A 298 -2.04 -3.38 -25.68
N GLN A 299 -1.61 -3.82 -24.50
CA GLN A 299 -0.80 -5.03 -24.32
C GLN A 299 -1.15 -5.75 -23.01
N SER A 300 -0.71 -7.01 -22.90
CA SER A 300 -0.91 -7.84 -21.71
C SER A 300 0.39 -8.52 -21.32
N GLU A 301 0.71 -8.50 -20.03
CA GLU A 301 1.93 -9.08 -19.46
C GLU A 301 1.55 -10.12 -18.40
N THR A 302 2.20 -11.28 -18.41
CA THR A 302 1.98 -12.33 -17.39
C THR A 302 3.07 -12.25 -16.34
N ILE A 303 2.68 -11.99 -15.09
CA ILE A 303 3.58 -11.71 -13.98
C ILE A 303 3.42 -12.78 -12.89
N THR A 304 4.37 -13.69 -12.78
CA THR A 304 4.48 -14.59 -11.63
C THR A 304 4.97 -13.80 -10.41
N MET A 305 4.12 -13.67 -9.40
CA MET A 305 4.42 -13.05 -8.11
C MET A 305 5.17 -14.03 -7.21
N TYR A 306 5.99 -13.52 -6.28
CA TYR A 306 6.69 -14.33 -5.28
C TYR A 306 6.21 -13.97 -3.87
N ARG A 307 6.22 -14.94 -2.95
CA ARG A 307 5.96 -14.68 -1.53
C ARG A 307 7.27 -14.26 -0.84
N PRO A 308 7.42 -13.01 -0.36
CA PRO A 308 8.62 -12.55 0.37
C PRO A 308 8.59 -12.95 1.85
N LEU A 309 7.85 -14.02 2.17
CA LEU A 309 7.57 -14.47 3.52
C LEU A 309 7.89 -15.95 3.68
N ALA A 310 8.37 -16.30 4.87
CA ALA A 310 8.30 -17.65 5.41
C ALA A 310 7.21 -17.70 6.50
N LYS A 311 6.52 -18.83 6.65
CA LYS A 311 5.55 -19.06 7.73
C LYS A 311 6.12 -20.07 8.71
N TYR A 312 5.82 -19.92 9.99
CA TYR A 312 6.05 -20.99 10.97
C TYR A 312 4.79 -21.33 11.76
N ARG A 313 4.78 -22.52 12.36
CA ARG A 313 3.78 -23.01 13.32
C ARG A 313 4.48 -23.71 14.48
N LEU A 314 4.10 -23.35 15.70
CA LEU A 314 4.56 -23.92 16.97
C LEU A 314 3.48 -24.88 17.48
N VAL A 315 3.82 -26.16 17.61
CA VAL A 315 2.89 -27.22 18.05
C VAL A 315 3.35 -27.79 19.39
N ALA A 316 2.52 -27.67 20.41
CA ALA A 316 2.71 -28.39 21.66
C ALA A 316 2.19 -29.82 21.53
N ASN A 317 2.98 -30.82 21.91
CA ASN A 317 2.60 -32.25 21.88
C ASN A 317 2.57 -32.91 23.28
N ASP A 318 2.54 -32.10 24.34
CA ASP A 318 2.50 -32.54 25.74
C ASP A 318 1.15 -32.27 26.44
N VAL A 319 0.06 -32.18 25.66
CA VAL A 319 -1.32 -31.93 26.12
C VAL A 319 -1.72 -32.85 27.28
N ALA A 320 -1.50 -34.16 27.14
CA ALA A 320 -1.83 -35.14 28.17
C ALA A 320 -1.01 -34.95 29.47
N LYS A 321 0.27 -34.60 29.35
CA LYS A 321 1.17 -34.34 30.51
C LYS A 321 0.81 -33.03 31.21
N TYR A 322 0.43 -32.00 30.45
CA TYR A 322 -0.13 -30.77 31.03
C TYR A 322 -1.42 -31.06 31.81
N ASN A 323 -2.34 -31.87 31.25
CA ASN A 323 -3.59 -32.22 31.94
C ASN A 323 -3.37 -33.01 33.25
N GLN A 324 -2.30 -33.80 33.36
CA GLN A 324 -1.89 -34.43 34.63
C GLN A 324 -1.41 -33.38 35.65
N LEU A 325 -0.41 -32.56 35.26
CA LEU A 325 0.10 -31.47 36.12
C LEU A 325 -0.99 -30.47 36.52
N ARG A 326 -1.99 -30.25 35.66
CA ARG A 326 -3.15 -29.40 35.92
C ARG A 326 -3.95 -29.89 37.13
N ALA A 327 -4.19 -31.20 37.23
CA ALA A 327 -4.91 -31.79 38.35
C ALA A 327 -4.11 -31.70 39.66
N GLU A 328 -2.79 -31.89 39.60
CA GLU A 328 -1.88 -31.88 40.76
C GLU A 328 -1.60 -30.46 41.27
N CYS A 329 -1.22 -29.54 40.38
CA CYS A 329 -0.79 -28.18 40.69
C CYS A 329 -1.91 -27.14 40.62
N LYS A 330 -3.15 -27.54 40.31
CA LYS A 330 -4.33 -26.67 40.14
C LYS A 330 -4.13 -25.58 39.07
N TYR A 331 -3.51 -25.94 37.95
CA TYR A 331 -3.33 -25.01 36.83
C TYR A 331 -4.65 -24.74 36.06
N PRO A 332 -4.75 -23.63 35.31
CA PRO A 332 -5.88 -23.34 34.43
C PRO A 332 -6.10 -24.43 33.35
N ALA A 333 -7.28 -24.45 32.74
CA ALA A 333 -7.48 -25.23 31.51
C ALA A 333 -6.65 -24.66 30.34
N LEU A 334 -6.51 -25.40 29.24
CA LEU A 334 -5.68 -24.95 28.11
C LEU A 334 -6.29 -23.71 27.44
N GLU A 335 -7.61 -23.70 27.31
CA GLU A 335 -8.44 -22.59 26.81
C GLU A 335 -8.39 -21.32 27.69
N ASP A 336 -8.01 -21.45 28.97
CA ASP A 336 -7.87 -20.34 29.92
C ASP A 336 -6.44 -19.74 29.91
N LEU A 337 -5.48 -20.35 29.20
CA LEU A 337 -4.10 -19.88 29.14
C LEU A 337 -3.96 -18.66 28.22
N LYS A 338 -3.33 -17.61 28.73
CA LYS A 338 -2.83 -16.48 27.94
C LYS A 338 -1.47 -16.85 27.36
N ILE A 339 -1.41 -17.07 26.05
CA ILE A 339 -0.19 -17.44 25.33
C ILE A 339 0.48 -16.18 24.78
N SER A 340 1.78 -16.06 24.98
CA SER A 340 2.60 -14.99 24.40
C SER A 340 3.84 -15.57 23.72
N ILE A 341 4.06 -15.16 22.47
CA ILE A 341 5.27 -15.47 21.70
C ILE A 341 6.07 -14.18 21.59
N VAL A 342 7.37 -14.23 21.92
CA VAL A 342 8.26 -13.06 21.91
C VAL A 342 9.51 -13.41 21.12
N TYR A 343 9.89 -12.58 20.15
CA TYR A 343 11.13 -12.74 19.40
C TYR A 343 12.32 -12.29 20.25
N GLU A 344 13.34 -13.16 20.39
CA GLU A 344 14.49 -12.92 21.28
C GLU A 344 15.58 -12.05 20.65
N GLY A 345 15.51 -11.82 19.34
CA GLY A 345 16.47 -11.03 18.57
C GLY A 345 15.78 -10.02 17.65
N PHE A 346 16.53 -9.57 16.64
CA PHE A 346 16.02 -8.67 15.61
C PHE A 346 15.11 -9.41 14.63
N LEU A 347 13.87 -8.93 14.49
CA LEU A 347 12.92 -9.40 13.50
C LEU A 347 13.07 -8.54 12.23
N PRO A 348 13.20 -9.12 11.02
CA PRO A 348 13.09 -8.38 9.76
C PRO A 348 11.74 -7.63 9.68
N CYS A 349 11.80 -6.30 9.75
CA CYS A 349 10.63 -5.44 9.94
C CYS A 349 10.32 -4.52 8.75
N ALA A 350 11.21 -4.42 7.77
CA ALA A 350 10.92 -3.79 6.49
C ALA A 350 11.42 -4.62 5.31
N TYR A 351 10.79 -4.43 4.15
CA TYR A 351 11.13 -5.07 2.88
C TYR A 351 11.21 -4.06 1.76
N ASN A 352 12.22 -4.21 0.91
CA ASN A 352 12.42 -3.41 -0.28
C ASN A 352 12.06 -4.24 -1.51
N VAL A 353 10.99 -3.84 -2.21
CA VAL A 353 10.49 -4.51 -3.40
C VAL A 353 11.50 -4.44 -4.55
N SER A 354 12.25 -3.33 -4.70
CA SER A 354 13.17 -3.17 -5.83
C SER A 354 14.40 -4.07 -5.72
N THR A 355 14.93 -4.27 -4.51
CA THR A 355 16.03 -5.21 -4.26
C THR A 355 15.54 -6.63 -3.97
N GLN A 356 14.23 -6.82 -3.73
CA GLN A 356 13.59 -8.05 -3.31
C GLN A 356 14.21 -8.64 -2.03
N ARG A 357 14.51 -7.79 -1.05
CA ARG A 357 15.18 -8.16 0.22
C ARG A 357 14.60 -7.40 1.41
N PRO A 358 14.66 -7.99 2.63
CA PRO A 358 14.49 -7.23 3.86
C PRO A 358 15.46 -6.03 3.90
N SER A 359 14.97 -4.89 4.37
CA SER A 359 15.69 -3.61 4.38
C SER A 359 15.86 -2.98 5.77
N ASP A 360 15.19 -3.51 6.78
CA ASP A 360 15.29 -3.06 8.18
C ASP A 360 14.98 -4.22 9.14
N SER A 361 15.45 -4.13 10.39
CA SER A 361 15.15 -5.10 11.43
C SER A 361 15.21 -4.48 12.83
N ASP A 362 14.27 -4.83 13.70
CA ASP A 362 14.17 -4.29 15.07
C ASP A 362 13.78 -5.40 16.07
N GLY A 363 14.19 -5.25 17.33
CA GLY A 363 13.95 -6.21 18.40
C GLY A 363 12.72 -5.87 19.25
N GLY A 364 12.32 -6.78 20.13
CA GLY A 364 11.18 -6.56 21.04
C GLY A 364 9.80 -6.71 20.38
N TYR A 365 9.73 -7.35 19.21
CA TYR A 365 8.47 -7.82 18.64
C TYR A 365 7.95 -9.04 19.40
N GLY A 366 6.63 -9.16 19.49
CA GLY A 366 5.95 -10.30 20.06
C GLY A 366 4.45 -10.19 19.85
N TYR A 367 3.72 -11.28 20.07
CA TYR A 367 2.27 -11.33 19.88
C TYR A 367 1.58 -12.19 20.94
N ALA A 368 0.35 -11.82 21.26
CA ALA A 368 -0.58 -12.70 21.96
C ALA A 368 -1.08 -13.77 20.98
N SER A 369 -1.21 -15.00 21.46
CA SER A 369 -1.64 -16.14 20.65
C SER A 369 -2.82 -16.86 21.28
N ALA A 370 -3.57 -17.59 20.47
CA ALA A 370 -4.70 -18.42 20.85
C ALA A 370 -4.55 -19.82 20.24
N LEU A 371 -5.01 -20.83 20.97
CA LEU A 371 -4.92 -22.23 20.53
C LEU A 371 -5.68 -22.45 19.22
N SER A 372 -5.09 -23.26 18.33
CA SER A 372 -5.72 -23.68 17.08
C SER A 372 -5.28 -25.08 16.69
N GLN A 373 -6.00 -25.72 15.75
CA GLN A 373 -5.67 -27.07 15.26
C GLN A 373 -5.45 -28.10 16.41
N GLN A 374 -6.37 -28.13 17.37
CA GLN A 374 -6.28 -28.93 18.60
C GLN A 374 -6.81 -30.36 18.40
N SER A 375 -6.03 -31.33 18.87
CA SER A 375 -6.40 -32.72 19.14
C SER A 375 -6.09 -33.09 20.60
N ASP A 376 -6.33 -34.35 20.98
CA ASP A 376 -5.99 -34.86 22.32
C ASP A 376 -4.47 -35.00 22.56
N GLU A 377 -3.68 -35.07 21.47
CA GLU A 377 -2.23 -35.26 21.50
C GLU A 377 -1.45 -33.96 21.25
N ALA A 378 -1.95 -33.12 20.34
CA ALA A 378 -1.23 -31.96 19.84
C ALA A 378 -2.11 -30.72 19.63
N VAL A 379 -1.53 -29.53 19.78
CA VAL A 379 -2.22 -28.26 19.54
C VAL A 379 -1.25 -27.18 19.07
N THR A 380 -1.69 -26.34 18.13
CA THR A 380 -0.92 -25.18 17.71
C THR A 380 -1.03 -24.07 18.75
N VAL A 381 0.10 -23.70 19.35
CA VAL A 381 0.21 -22.63 20.35
C VAL A 381 0.56 -21.27 19.74
N GLY A 382 1.04 -21.25 18.49
CA GLY A 382 1.20 -20.01 17.74
C GLY A 382 1.70 -20.26 16.32
N LYS A 383 1.45 -19.30 15.43
CA LYS A 383 1.98 -19.27 14.05
C LYS A 383 2.29 -17.84 13.65
N ASP A 384 3.19 -17.63 12.71
CA ASP A 384 3.46 -16.28 12.20
C ASP A 384 4.17 -16.25 10.84
N PHE A 385 4.29 -15.05 10.26
CA PHE A 385 5.01 -14.78 9.01
C PHE A 385 6.23 -13.86 9.22
N ILE A 386 7.36 -14.24 8.66
CA ILE A 386 8.66 -13.54 8.71
C ILE A 386 9.00 -13.02 7.31
N LEU A 387 9.47 -11.77 7.18
CA LEU A 387 10.01 -11.22 5.93
C LEU A 387 11.39 -11.82 5.63
N VAL A 388 11.59 -12.31 4.40
CA VAL A 388 12.77 -13.08 4.00
C VAL A 388 13.28 -12.72 2.61
N ASN A 389 14.56 -13.00 2.34
CA ASN A 389 15.21 -12.63 1.07
C ASN A 389 15.16 -13.74 -0.02
N GLY A 390 14.73 -14.95 0.34
CA GLY A 390 14.87 -16.16 -0.47
C GLY A 390 15.80 -17.21 0.16
N GLU A 391 16.81 -16.78 0.92
CA GLU A 391 17.75 -17.65 1.64
C GLU A 391 17.14 -18.28 2.90
N GLN A 392 17.67 -19.45 3.29
CA GLN A 392 17.38 -20.09 4.56
C GLN A 392 18.02 -19.32 5.71
N SER A 393 17.25 -19.06 6.77
CA SER A 393 17.74 -18.42 8.01
C SER A 393 16.91 -18.91 9.20
N PHE A 394 16.99 -18.24 10.35
CA PHE A 394 16.23 -18.59 11.54
C PHE A 394 15.80 -17.38 12.37
N VAL A 395 14.70 -17.52 13.11
CA VAL A 395 14.38 -16.68 14.27
C VAL A 395 14.48 -17.51 15.55
N THR A 396 14.58 -16.85 16.70
CA THR A 396 14.50 -17.50 18.01
C THR A 396 13.37 -16.85 18.81
N VAL A 397 12.53 -17.65 19.45
CA VAL A 397 11.39 -17.16 20.24
C VAL A 397 11.37 -17.72 21.67
N THR A 398 10.87 -16.90 22.58
CA THR A 398 10.36 -17.33 23.88
C THR A 398 8.85 -17.57 23.76
N ILE A 399 8.37 -18.69 24.30
CA ILE A 399 6.96 -19.05 24.44
C ILE A 399 6.60 -18.97 25.92
N LEU A 400 5.58 -18.19 26.28
CA LEU A 400 5.08 -18.05 27.66
C LEU A 400 3.61 -18.44 27.76
N PHE A 401 3.29 -19.30 28.73
CA PHE A 401 1.94 -19.66 29.11
C PHE A 401 1.61 -19.03 30.46
N LYS A 402 0.62 -18.14 30.49
CA LYS A 402 0.24 -17.36 31.68
C LYS A 402 -1.20 -17.65 32.08
N ASP A 403 -1.49 -17.59 33.38
CA ASP A 403 -2.87 -17.63 33.87
C ASP A 403 -3.62 -16.30 33.65
N ALA A 404 -4.90 -16.27 34.05
CA ALA A 404 -5.73 -15.07 33.96
C ALA A 404 -5.14 -13.85 34.69
N SER A 405 -4.38 -14.05 35.77
CA SER A 405 -3.70 -12.98 36.54
C SER A 405 -2.41 -12.47 35.88
N GLY A 406 -1.91 -13.17 34.86
CA GLY A 406 -0.67 -12.84 34.16
C GLY A 406 0.57 -13.52 34.74
N LYS A 407 0.41 -14.38 35.77
CA LYS A 407 1.51 -15.20 36.30
C LYS A 407 1.87 -16.28 35.28
N THR A 408 3.16 -16.42 34.97
CA THR A 408 3.67 -17.51 34.12
C THR A 408 3.52 -18.84 34.85
N ILE A 409 2.84 -19.78 34.20
CA ILE A 409 2.65 -21.17 34.63
C ILE A 409 3.78 -22.05 34.09
N SER A 410 4.11 -21.87 32.81
CA SER A 410 5.23 -22.53 32.13
C SER A 410 5.74 -21.68 30.97
N GLY A 411 6.91 -22.03 30.45
CA GLY A 411 7.49 -21.34 29.31
C GLY A 411 8.83 -21.93 28.89
N ILE A 412 9.24 -21.59 27.68
CA ILE A 412 10.50 -22.02 27.07
C ILE A 412 11.11 -20.85 26.31
N ASN A 413 12.43 -20.67 26.43
CA ASN A 413 13.22 -19.72 25.66
C ASN A 413 14.18 -20.49 24.72
N GLY A 414 14.83 -19.77 23.81
CA GLY A 414 15.77 -20.36 22.87
C GLY A 414 15.12 -21.26 21.81
N VAL A 415 13.80 -21.15 21.56
CA VAL A 415 13.12 -21.95 20.54
C VAL A 415 13.53 -21.44 19.16
N ARG A 416 14.53 -22.09 18.57
CA ARG A 416 15.01 -21.82 17.21
C ARG A 416 13.98 -22.30 16.20
N ILE A 417 13.68 -21.45 15.23
CA ILE A 417 12.78 -21.71 14.10
C ILE A 417 13.56 -21.41 12.82
N ASP A 418 14.15 -22.44 12.21
CA ASP A 418 14.73 -22.35 10.88
C ASP A 418 13.62 -22.20 9.83
N TYR A 419 13.81 -21.36 8.82
CA TYR A 419 12.78 -21.02 7.84
C TYR A 419 13.35 -20.81 6.43
N HIS A 420 12.48 -20.89 5.43
CA HIS A 420 12.77 -20.61 4.02
C HIS A 420 11.59 -19.89 3.36
N ALA A 421 11.86 -19.04 2.37
CA ALA A 421 10.83 -18.32 1.63
C ALA A 421 9.82 -19.27 0.97
N GLY A 422 8.53 -18.93 1.04
CA GLY A 422 7.49 -19.76 0.42
C GLY A 422 7.25 -21.11 1.10
N GLN A 423 7.74 -21.34 2.32
CA GLN A 423 7.55 -22.59 3.06
C GLN A 423 6.89 -22.37 4.44
N LEU A 424 6.29 -23.44 4.97
CA LEU A 424 5.80 -23.55 6.35
C LEU A 424 6.77 -24.41 7.17
N THR A 425 7.43 -23.84 8.17
CA THR A 425 8.15 -24.61 9.20
C THR A 425 7.18 -25.01 10.32
N THR A 426 7.08 -26.30 10.65
CA THR A 426 6.45 -26.75 11.91
C THR A 426 7.55 -27.08 12.93
N VAL A 427 7.50 -26.47 14.12
CA VAL A 427 8.33 -26.83 15.26
C VAL A 427 7.44 -27.45 16.33
N THR A 428 7.73 -28.68 16.73
CA THR A 428 6.93 -29.45 17.69
C THR A 428 7.71 -29.70 18.97
N GLY A 429 7.08 -29.59 20.13
CA GLY A 429 7.74 -29.95 21.39
C GLY A 429 6.88 -29.84 22.64
N ASN A 430 7.47 -30.25 23.77
CA ASN A 430 6.84 -30.24 25.09
C ASN A 430 6.75 -28.82 25.68
N PHE A 431 5.98 -27.93 25.03
CA PHE A 431 5.95 -26.51 25.37
C PHE A 431 5.16 -26.23 26.66
N PHE A 432 4.05 -26.93 26.91
CA PHE A 432 3.22 -26.65 28.09
C PHE A 432 3.86 -27.07 29.42
N THR A 433 4.77 -28.06 29.38
CA THR A 433 5.47 -28.58 30.57
C THR A 433 6.96 -28.21 30.61
N ALA A 434 7.40 -27.35 29.68
CA ALA A 434 8.74 -26.80 29.68
C ALA A 434 9.04 -25.99 30.96
N GLY A 435 10.25 -26.16 31.49
CA GLY A 435 10.66 -25.62 32.78
C GLY A 435 10.11 -26.36 34.01
N VAL A 436 9.12 -27.26 33.85
CA VAL A 436 8.44 -27.93 34.98
C VAL A 436 8.83 -29.42 35.14
N GLY A 437 9.48 -30.05 34.13
CA GLY A 437 9.88 -31.46 34.27
C GLY A 437 10.57 -32.08 33.05
N GLY A 438 11.75 -31.55 32.68
CA GLY A 438 12.64 -32.12 31.66
C GLY A 438 12.16 -31.93 30.22
N VAL A 439 12.93 -31.19 29.40
CA VAL A 439 12.59 -30.93 27.99
C VAL A 439 13.28 -31.94 27.08
N ARG A 440 12.52 -32.47 26.11
CA ARG A 440 13.06 -33.15 24.93
C ARG A 440 12.55 -32.35 23.73
N ILE A 441 13.44 -31.61 23.07
CA ILE A 441 13.10 -30.90 21.83
C ILE A 441 13.37 -31.86 20.69
N ASP A 442 12.33 -32.19 19.92
CA ASP A 442 12.51 -32.88 18.65
C ASP A 442 12.56 -31.83 17.54
N THR A 443 13.77 -31.53 17.07
CA THR A 443 14.00 -30.61 15.94
C THR A 443 14.04 -31.35 14.60
N ASN A 444 13.56 -32.60 14.53
CA ASN A 444 13.55 -33.34 13.28
C ASN A 444 12.64 -32.68 12.25
N TRP A 445 13.30 -32.10 11.27
CA TRP A 445 12.76 -31.53 10.04
C TRP A 445 11.87 -32.55 9.31
N SER A 446 10.58 -32.23 9.17
CA SER A 446 9.67 -32.88 8.22
C SER A 446 9.33 -31.90 7.09
N GLY A 447 10.35 -31.56 6.30
CA GLY A 447 10.15 -30.78 5.08
C GLY A 447 9.67 -31.68 3.95
N ASP A 448 8.36 -31.80 3.81
CA ASP A 448 7.75 -32.44 2.64
C ASP A 448 8.02 -31.58 1.40
N TYR A 449 9.01 -31.98 0.60
CA TYR A 449 9.19 -31.51 -0.77
C TYR A 449 8.27 -32.29 -1.71
N GLU A 450 7.11 -31.74 -2.04
CA GLU A 450 6.43 -32.10 -3.30
C GLU A 450 6.71 -31.03 -4.36
N VAL A 451 7.73 -31.28 -5.19
CA VAL A 451 7.87 -30.65 -6.50
C VAL A 451 7.44 -31.67 -7.54
N ASN A 452 6.19 -31.57 -7.98
CA ASN A 452 5.70 -32.31 -9.14
C ASN A 452 6.11 -31.53 -10.42
N PHE A 453 6.71 -32.24 -11.37
CA PHE A 453 7.15 -31.72 -12.68
C PHE A 453 6.03 -31.83 -13.73
#